data_AF-A0A955YJZ3-F1
#
_entry.id   AF-A0A955YJZ3-F1
#
_cell.length_a   1.000
_cell.length_b   1.000
_cell.length_c   1.000
_cell.angle_alpha   90.00
_cell.angle_beta   90.00
_cell.angle_gamma   90.00
#
_symmetry.space_group_name_H-M   'P 1'
#
loop_
_entity.id
_entity.type
_entity.pdbx_description
1 polymer ?
#
loop_
_entity_poly.entity_id
_entity_poly.type
_entity_poly.pdbx_seq_one_letter_code
_entity_poly.pdbx_strand_id
1 'polypeptide(L)'
;MSKLQLKTEGDLHVVVTRRFAAPPSAVYRAHLEPELIQQWMLGPDGWSMPVCINEAKVGGTIRYEWADGSGHGFHLTGELLELEPPRRIVHVERMFLPDPTPDNHVETVFEADG
;
A
#
# COMPACT_ATOMS: atom_id res chain seq x y z
N MET A 1 12.56 13.19 -10.73
CA MET A 1 11.88 12.02 -10.13
C MET A 1 11.98 10.86 -11.10
N SER A 2 12.27 9.64 -10.63
CA SER A 2 12.24 8.46 -11.50
C SER A 2 10.82 8.22 -12.00
N LYS A 3 10.67 7.89 -13.29
CA LYS A 3 9.37 7.58 -13.89
C LYS A 3 8.90 6.22 -13.37
N LEU A 4 7.66 6.15 -12.91
CA LEU A 4 6.99 4.88 -12.60
C LEU A 4 6.90 4.03 -13.87
N GLN A 5 7.23 2.75 -13.75
CA GLN A 5 7.06 1.76 -14.81
C GLN A 5 5.89 0.87 -14.45
N LEU A 6 5.04 0.57 -15.43
CA LEU A 6 3.88 -0.29 -15.29
C LEU A 6 3.87 -1.28 -16.45
N LYS A 7 3.66 -2.55 -16.15
CA LYS A 7 3.41 -3.60 -17.13
C LYS A 7 2.32 -4.53 -16.62
N THR A 8 1.60 -5.17 -17.53
CA THR A 8 0.64 -6.24 -17.23
C THR A 8 1.30 -7.58 -17.47
N GLU A 9 0.94 -8.59 -16.66
CA GLU A 9 1.37 -9.97 -16.84
C GLU A 9 0.12 -10.87 -16.90
N GLY A 10 -0.33 -11.14 -18.12
CA GLY A 10 -1.66 -11.73 -18.36
C GLY A 10 -2.79 -10.75 -18.00
N ASP A 11 -3.97 -11.31 -17.72
CA ASP A 11 -5.19 -10.51 -17.55
C ASP A 11 -5.44 -10.07 -16.10
N LEU A 12 -4.75 -10.69 -15.13
CA LEU A 12 -5.03 -10.55 -13.70
C LEU A 12 -3.85 -10.03 -12.86
N HIS A 13 -2.72 -9.69 -13.48
CA HIS A 13 -1.56 -9.17 -12.76
C HIS A 13 -1.05 -7.86 -13.37
N VAL A 14 -0.73 -6.92 -12.48
CA VAL A 14 -0.08 -5.66 -12.80
C VAL A 14 1.21 -5.57 -11.99
N VAL A 15 2.32 -5.28 -12.66
CA VAL A 15 3.62 -5.07 -12.02
C VAL A 15 3.99 -3.60 -12.12
N VAL A 16 4.24 -2.99 -10.96
CA VAL A 16 4.63 -1.59 -10.83
C VAL A 16 6.04 -1.50 -10.27
N THR A 17 6.92 -0.75 -10.94
CA THR A 17 8.30 -0.55 -10.49
C THR A 17 8.61 0.94 -10.39
N ARG A 18 9.18 1.35 -9.25
CA ARG A 18 9.58 2.74 -8.99
C ARG A 18 10.90 2.79 -8.24
N ARG A 19 11.77 3.72 -8.63
CA ARG A 19 13.04 4.00 -7.94
C ARG A 19 12.90 5.18 -6.99
N PHE A 20 13.54 5.07 -5.84
CA PHE A 20 13.61 6.11 -4.81
C PHE A 20 15.07 6.40 -4.46
N ALA A 21 15.39 7.67 -4.20
CA ALA A 21 16.71 8.07 -3.69
C ALA A 21 16.76 7.86 -2.16
N ALA A 22 16.49 6.63 -1.72
CA ALA A 22 16.42 6.23 -0.32
C ALA A 22 16.78 4.74 -0.19
N PRO A 23 17.34 4.30 0.95
CA PRO A 23 17.61 2.88 1.16
C PRO A 23 16.30 2.07 1.25
N PRO A 24 16.32 0.77 0.87
CA PRO A 24 15.14 -0.11 0.97
C PRO A 24 14.46 -0.08 2.34
N SER A 25 15.24 0.00 3.42
CA SER A 25 14.72 0.10 4.80
C SER A 25 13.86 1.32 5.06
N ALA A 26 14.15 2.47 4.45
CA ALA A 26 13.33 3.67 4.60
C ALA A 26 11.99 3.52 3.88
N VAL A 27 12.00 2.96 2.66
CA VAL A 27 10.78 2.75 1.87
C VAL A 27 9.92 1.64 2.48
N TYR A 28 10.54 0.58 3.01
CA TYR A 28 9.86 -0.48 3.74
C TYR A 28 9.09 0.07 4.96
N ARG A 29 9.75 0.91 5.78
CA ARG A 29 9.08 1.59 6.92
C ARG A 29 7.90 2.45 6.46
N ALA A 30 8.06 3.17 5.35
CA ALA A 30 6.98 4.00 4.80
C ALA A 30 5.73 3.21 4.36
N HIS A 31 5.85 1.89 4.16
CA HIS A 31 4.72 1.01 3.84
C HIS A 31 4.10 0.32 5.07
N LEU A 32 4.75 0.39 6.24
CA LEU A 32 4.26 -0.30 7.45
C LEU A 32 3.84 0.65 8.58
N GLU A 33 4.51 1.78 8.73
CA GLU A 33 4.24 2.69 9.84
C GLU A 33 3.06 3.62 9.51
N PRO A 34 1.96 3.58 10.29
CA PRO A 34 0.76 4.38 9.99
C PRO A 34 1.05 5.87 9.80
N GLU A 35 1.89 6.43 10.67
CA GLU A 35 2.29 7.85 10.63
C GLU A 35 3.03 8.23 9.34
N LEU A 36 3.74 7.29 8.71
CA LEU A 36 4.40 7.49 7.43
C LEU A 36 3.45 7.26 6.26
N ILE A 37 2.62 6.22 6.31
CA ILE A 37 1.63 5.91 5.27
C ILE A 37 0.71 7.11 5.03
N GLN A 38 0.21 7.73 6.12
CA GLN A 38 -0.65 8.90 6.07
C GLN A 38 -0.01 10.15 5.44
N GLN A 39 1.32 10.17 5.20
CA GLN A 39 2.00 11.28 4.56
C GLN A 39 2.08 11.17 3.04
N TRP A 40 1.98 9.96 2.47
CA TRP A 40 2.25 9.74 1.05
C TRP A 40 1.18 8.92 0.33
N MET A 41 0.50 7.99 1.00
CA MET A 41 -0.54 7.15 0.41
C MET A 41 -1.88 7.88 0.46
N LEU A 42 -1.88 9.12 -0.04
CA LEU A 42 -3.05 9.96 -0.12
C LEU A 42 -3.66 9.79 -1.51
N GLY A 43 -4.99 9.90 -1.59
CA GLY A 43 -5.72 9.84 -2.85
C GLY A 43 -5.43 11.05 -3.76
N PRO A 44 -6.38 11.45 -4.62
CA PRO A 44 -6.28 12.70 -5.36
C PRO A 44 -6.01 13.91 -4.48
N ASP A 45 -5.53 15.01 -5.08
CA ASP A 45 -5.27 16.26 -4.35
C ASP A 45 -6.48 16.70 -3.50
N GLY A 46 -6.20 17.06 -2.24
CA GLY A 46 -7.22 17.43 -1.25
C GLY A 46 -7.74 16.25 -0.41
N TRP A 47 -7.43 15.00 -0.78
CA TRP A 47 -7.82 13.83 0.02
C TRP A 47 -6.92 13.65 1.23
N SER A 48 -7.48 13.06 2.29
CA SER A 48 -6.76 12.67 3.50
C SER A 48 -7.03 11.20 3.84
N MET A 49 -6.25 10.65 4.78
CA MET A 49 -6.45 9.31 5.32
C MET A 49 -6.75 9.41 6.83
N PRO A 50 -8.01 9.68 7.25
CA PRO A 50 -8.35 9.86 8.66
C PRO A 50 -8.17 8.60 9.51
N VAL A 51 -8.27 7.40 8.92
CA VAL A 51 -8.04 6.13 9.62
C VAL A 51 -6.92 5.38 8.92
N CYS A 52 -5.87 5.06 9.67
CA CYS A 52 -4.76 4.24 9.21
C CYS A 52 -4.40 3.20 10.29
N ILE A 53 -4.95 2.00 10.18
CA ILE A 53 -4.58 0.85 11.00
C ILE A 53 -3.67 -0.03 10.14
N ASN A 54 -2.46 -0.29 10.63
CA ASN A 54 -1.55 -1.24 10.05
C ASN A 54 -0.78 -1.95 11.16
N GLU A 55 -1.20 -3.15 11.52
CA GLU A 55 -0.53 -3.92 12.56
C GLU A 55 0.67 -4.66 11.96
N ALA A 56 1.86 -4.06 11.98
CA ALA A 56 3.08 -4.57 11.32
C ALA A 56 3.64 -5.90 11.90
N LYS A 57 2.86 -6.97 11.79
CA LYS A 57 3.15 -8.37 12.15
C LYS A 57 2.41 -9.29 11.17
N VAL A 58 2.89 -10.51 10.98
CA VAL A 58 2.16 -11.54 10.23
C VAL A 58 0.83 -11.84 10.93
N GLY A 59 -0.25 -11.92 10.15
CA GLY A 59 -1.64 -12.00 10.63
C GLY A 59 -2.20 -10.67 11.15
N GLY A 60 -1.48 -9.57 10.94
CA GLY A 60 -1.88 -8.24 11.39
C GLY A 60 -2.92 -7.61 10.47
N THR A 61 -3.84 -6.85 11.06
CA THR A 61 -4.94 -6.20 10.33
C THR A 61 -4.48 -4.94 9.60
N ILE A 62 -4.98 -4.75 8.38
CA ILE A 62 -4.92 -3.49 7.62
C ILE A 62 -6.32 -2.88 7.57
N ARG A 63 -6.44 -1.58 7.89
CA ARG A 63 -7.62 -0.77 7.59
C ARG A 63 -7.21 0.66 7.23
N TYR A 64 -7.48 1.07 6.00
CA TYR A 64 -7.27 2.43 5.54
C TYR A 64 -8.59 3.02 5.11
N GLU A 65 -8.87 4.25 5.54
CA GLU A 65 -10.02 5.02 5.08
C GLU A 65 -9.52 6.31 4.46
N TRP A 66 -9.95 6.58 3.24
CA TRP A 66 -9.67 7.82 2.55
C TRP A 66 -10.94 8.67 2.48
N ALA A 67 -10.76 9.98 2.67
CA ALA A 67 -11.84 10.96 2.61
C ALA A 67 -11.46 12.13 1.70
N ASP A 68 -12.44 12.62 0.95
CA ASP A 68 -12.29 13.74 0.00
C ASP A 68 -12.53 15.13 0.62
N GLY A 69 -12.90 15.17 1.91
CA GLY A 69 -13.25 16.40 2.63
C GLY A 69 -14.66 16.95 2.37
N SER A 70 -15.44 16.33 1.48
CA SER A 70 -16.82 16.69 1.12
C SER A 70 -17.87 15.71 1.67
N GLY A 71 -17.44 14.71 2.45
CA GLY A 71 -18.28 13.67 3.02
C GLY A 71 -18.32 12.37 2.20
N HIS A 72 -17.51 12.28 1.14
CA HIS A 72 -17.32 11.05 0.38
C HIS A 72 -15.95 10.43 0.68
N GLY A 73 -15.82 9.16 0.35
CA GLY A 73 -14.62 8.40 0.59
C GLY A 73 -14.80 6.93 0.28
N PHE A 74 -13.75 6.17 0.50
CA PHE A 74 -13.80 4.71 0.47
C PHE A 74 -12.81 4.15 1.48
N HIS A 75 -12.92 2.86 1.73
CA HIS A 75 -12.00 2.18 2.62
C HIS A 75 -11.52 0.86 2.04
N LEU A 76 -10.42 0.41 2.62
CA LEU A 76 -9.79 -0.87 2.34
C LEU A 76 -9.59 -1.60 3.65
N THR A 77 -9.76 -2.92 3.63
CA THR A 77 -9.34 -3.81 4.70
C THR A 77 -8.43 -4.91 4.17
N GLY A 78 -7.63 -5.49 5.03
CA GLY A 78 -6.66 -6.49 4.62
C GLY A 78 -5.96 -7.18 5.78
N GLU A 79 -5.04 -8.06 5.42
CA GLU A 79 -4.21 -8.82 6.36
C GLU A 79 -2.78 -8.92 5.82
N LEU A 80 -1.79 -8.67 6.68
CA LEU A 80 -0.37 -8.90 6.38
C LEU A 80 -0.06 -10.39 6.47
N LEU A 81 0.28 -11.00 5.33
CA LEU A 81 0.53 -12.43 5.23
C LEU A 81 1.99 -12.78 5.50
N GLU A 82 2.92 -12.00 4.95
CA GLU A 82 4.35 -12.24 5.10
C GLU A 82 5.12 -10.93 5.21
N LEU A 83 6.11 -10.88 6.13
CA LEU A 83 6.97 -9.74 6.36
C LEU A 83 8.42 -10.20 6.44
N GLU A 84 9.25 -9.69 5.55
CA GLU A 84 10.69 -9.93 5.56
C GLU A 84 11.44 -8.59 5.56
N PRO A 85 11.66 -7.95 6.72
CA PRO A 85 12.34 -6.66 6.77
C PRO A 85 13.79 -6.72 6.24
N PRO A 86 14.25 -5.72 5.45
CA PRO A 86 13.50 -4.63 4.81
C PRO A 86 13.13 -4.95 3.34
N ARG A 87 13.05 -6.23 2.96
CA ARG A 87 13.06 -6.72 1.58
C ARG A 87 11.69 -6.99 0.99
N ARG A 88 10.70 -7.44 1.79
CA ARG A 88 9.43 -7.92 1.23
C ARG A 88 8.24 -7.77 2.17
N ILE A 89 7.10 -7.40 1.61
CA ILE A 89 5.78 -7.37 2.25
C ILE A 89 4.82 -8.11 1.33
N VAL A 90 4.04 -9.05 1.89
CA VAL A 90 2.91 -9.69 1.20
C VAL A 90 1.65 -9.44 2.01
N HIS A 91 0.60 -8.97 1.36
CA HIS A 91 -0.70 -8.77 1.99
C HIS A 91 -1.85 -9.07 1.03
N VAL A 92 -3.02 -9.30 1.61
CA VAL A 92 -4.28 -9.25 0.86
C VAL A 92 -5.03 -8.00 1.22
N GLU A 93 -5.68 -7.40 0.23
CA GLU A 93 -6.52 -6.24 0.41
C GLU A 93 -7.86 -6.37 -0.30
N ARG A 94 -8.87 -5.70 0.24
CA ARG A 94 -10.24 -5.64 -0.26
C ARG A 94 -10.69 -4.20 -0.23
N MET A 95 -11.03 -3.64 -1.39
CA MET A 95 -11.58 -2.30 -1.49
C MET A 95 -13.10 -2.36 -1.37
N PHE A 96 -13.71 -1.41 -0.67
CA PHE A 96 -15.16 -1.36 -0.46
C PHE A 96 -15.76 -0.20 -1.26
N LEU A 97 -16.42 -0.53 -2.37
CA LEU A 97 -16.92 0.42 -3.38
C LEU A 97 -18.20 -0.07 -4.08
N PRO A 98 -19.42 0.01 -3.51
CA PRO A 98 -19.83 -0.04 -2.09
C PRO A 98 -19.76 -1.45 -1.47
N ASP A 99 -19.71 -2.49 -2.31
CA ASP A 99 -19.46 -3.88 -1.93
C ASP A 99 -17.94 -4.16 -1.92
N PRO A 100 -17.46 -5.20 -1.19
CA PRO A 100 -16.06 -5.57 -1.21
C PRO A 100 -15.63 -6.18 -2.56
N THR A 101 -14.43 -5.84 -3.00
CA THR A 101 -13.73 -6.62 -4.03
C THR A 101 -13.36 -8.02 -3.49
N PRO A 102 -13.12 -9.01 -4.37
CA PRO A 102 -12.35 -10.19 -3.99
C PRO A 102 -10.97 -9.80 -3.43
N ASP A 103 -10.30 -10.77 -2.82
CA ASP A 103 -8.94 -10.61 -2.32
C ASP A 103 -8.00 -10.23 -3.46
N ASN A 104 -7.43 -9.02 -3.37
CA ASN A 104 -6.31 -8.62 -4.18
C ASN A 104 -5.01 -8.99 -3.44
N HIS A 105 -4.19 -9.85 -4.04
CA HIS A 105 -2.91 -10.25 -3.48
C HIS A 105 -1.83 -9.26 -3.93
N VAL A 106 -1.19 -8.61 -2.96
CA VAL A 106 -0.16 -7.60 -3.20
C VAL A 106 1.16 -8.09 -2.63
N GLU A 107 2.17 -8.15 -3.50
CA GLU A 107 3.56 -8.40 -3.12
C GLU A 107 4.38 -7.16 -3.44
N THR A 108 5.07 -6.62 -2.43
CA THR A 108 5.98 -5.49 -2.57
C THR A 108 7.39 -5.93 -2.20
N VAL A 109 8.31 -5.83 -3.16
CA VAL A 109 9.73 -6.13 -2.98
C VAL A 109 10.54 -4.83 -2.99
N PHE A 110 11.50 -4.73 -2.08
CA PHE A 110 12.40 -3.58 -1.92
C PHE A 110 13.85 -4.02 -2.15
N GLU A 111 14.42 -3.60 -3.27
CA GLU A 111 15.80 -3.93 -3.67
C GLU A 111 16.69 -2.71 -3.64
N ALA A 112 17.96 -2.89 -3.25
CA ALA A 112 18.97 -1.86 -3.39
C ALA A 112 19.35 -1.73 -4.86
N ASP A 113 19.39 -0.49 -5.36
CA ASP A 113 19.88 -0.19 -6.70
C ASP A 113 21.38 0.08 -6.60
N GLY A 114 22.20 -0.97 -6.79
CA GLY A 114 23.66 -0.94 -7.02
C GLY A 114 24.50 -0.08 -6.09
#